data_AF-A0A7Y3P4M5-F1
#
_entry.id   AF-A0A7Y3P4M5-F1
#
_cell.length_a   1.000
_cell.length_b   1.000
_cell.length_c   1.000
_cell.angle_alpha   90.00
_cell.angle_beta   90.00
_cell.angle_gamma   90.00
#
_symmetry.space_group_name_H-M   'P 1'
#
loop_
_entity.id
_entity.type
_entity.pdbx_description
1 polymer ?
#
loop_
_entity_poly.entity_id
_entity_poly.type
_entity_poly.pdbx_seq_one_letter_code
_entity_poly.pdbx_strand_id
1 'polypeptide(L)' 'MADQLANTSEAVELAPRVWWVGSMIPDDRFQCHAYLIEQGDQSVLIDPGSALIASEIIRKIESVTTLS' A
#
# COMPACT_ATOMS: atom_id res chain seq x y z
N MET A 1 -0.80 -3.97 -25.75
CA MET A 1 -0.37 -4.88 -24.67
C MET A 1 -1.52 -4.89 -23.69
N ALA A 2 -2.21 -6.01 -23.48
CA ALA A 2 -3.29 -6.01 -22.49
C ALA A 2 -2.66 -5.72 -21.13
N ASP A 3 -3.17 -4.71 -20.42
CA ASP A 3 -2.73 -4.45 -19.04
C ASP A 3 -3.02 -5.71 -18.22
N GLN A 4 -1.97 -6.36 -17.76
CA GLN A 4 -2.10 -7.43 -16.79
C GLN A 4 -2.55 -6.79 -15.48
N LEU A 5 -3.67 -7.27 -14.93
CA LEU A 5 -4.18 -6.76 -13.66
C LEU A 5 -3.12 -6.97 -12.56
N ALA A 6 -2.82 -5.90 -11.81
CA ALA A 6 -1.90 -5.96 -10.69
C ALA A 6 -2.45 -6.85 -9.57
N ASN A 7 -1.58 -7.60 -8.90
CA ASN A 7 -1.95 -8.38 -7.72
C ASN A 7 -2.10 -7.44 -6.51
N THR A 8 -3.32 -7.04 -6.20
CA THR A 8 -3.62 -6.12 -5.09
C THR A 8 -3.51 -6.77 -3.71
N SER A 9 -3.25 -8.07 -3.63
CA SER A 9 -2.92 -8.73 -2.36
C SER A 9 -1.50 -8.40 -1.88
N GLU A 10 -0.64 -7.84 -2.74
CA GLU A 10 0.72 -7.41 -2.38
C GLU A 10 0.88 -5.89 -2.53
N ALA A 11 2.03 -5.36 -2.10
CA ALA A 11 2.42 -4.00 -2.43
C ALA A 11 2.64 -3.88 -3.95
N VAL A 12 2.11 -2.81 -4.55
CA VAL A 12 2.19 -2.59 -6.00
C VAL A 12 3.01 -1.34 -6.27
N GLU A 13 4.16 -1.47 -6.93
CA GLU A 13 4.95 -0.32 -7.38
C GLU A 13 4.23 0.36 -8.56
N LEU A 14 3.86 1.62 -8.37
CA LEU A 14 3.17 2.43 -9.39
C LEU A 14 4.13 3.28 -10.22
N ALA A 15 5.22 3.68 -9.58
CA ALA A 15 6.34 4.42 -10.15
C ALA A 15 7.57 4.15 -9.26
N PRO A 16 8.80 4.46 -9.71
CA PRO A 16 9.99 4.20 -8.91
C PRO A 16 9.84 4.70 -7.47
N ARG A 17 9.85 3.76 -6.52
CA ARG A 17 9.76 4.02 -5.06
C ARG A 17 8.43 4.60 -4.57
N VAL A 18 7.39 4.55 -5.41
CA VAL A 18 6.01 4.93 -5.05
C VAL A 18 5.15 3.69 -5.12
N TRP A 19 4.59 3.32 -3.98
CA TRP A 19 3.89 2.05 -3.81
C TRP A 19 2.45 2.29 -3.38
N TRP A 20 1.52 1.56 -3.98
CA TRP A 20 0.23 1.34 -3.36
C TRP A 20 0.34 0.20 -2.35
N VAL A 21 -0.07 0.47 -1.11
CA VAL A 21 -0.01 -0.46 0.02
C VAL A 21 -1.37 -0.60 0.71
N GLY A 22 -2.44 -0.14 0.06
CA GLY A 22 -3.81 -0.20 0.58
C GLY A 22 -4.37 -1.62 0.67
N SER A 23 -5.58 -1.74 1.21
CA SER A 23 -6.37 -2.97 1.26
C SER A 23 -7.72 -2.72 0.61
N MET A 24 -8.30 -3.76 0.01
CA MET A 24 -9.64 -3.70 -0.58
C MET A 24 -10.60 -4.47 0.32
N ILE A 25 -11.58 -3.77 0.90
CA ILE A 25 -12.62 -4.40 1.71
C ILE A 25 -13.84 -4.70 0.82
N PRO A 26 -14.29 -5.96 0.68
CA PRO A 26 -15.48 -6.27 -0.10
C PRO A 26 -16.69 -5.43 0.35
N ASP A 27 -17.45 -4.93 -0.63
CA ASP A 27 -18.66 -4.11 -0.44
C ASP A 27 -18.47 -2.76 0.27
N ASP A 28 -17.23 -2.38 0.60
CA ASP A 28 -16.95 -1.04 1.09
C ASP A 28 -16.89 -0.02 -0.07
N ARG A 29 -17.74 0.99 0.01
CA ARG A 29 -17.82 2.09 -0.98
C ARG A 29 -16.76 3.17 -0.74
N PHE A 30 -16.16 3.19 0.44
CA PHE A 30 -15.16 4.18 0.86
C PHE A 30 -13.81 3.51 1.09
N GLN A 31 -13.29 2.84 0.05
CA GLN A 31 -11.95 2.26 0.09
C GLN A 31 -10.91 3.33 0.43
N CYS A 32 -10.02 3.00 1.37
CA CYS A 32 -8.84 3.82 1.63
C CYS A 32 -7.72 3.39 0.69
N HIS A 33 -7.05 4.34 0.06
CA HIS A 33 -5.96 4.05 -0.86
C HIS A 33 -4.65 4.50 -0.22
N ALA A 34 -4.09 3.62 0.61
CA ALA A 34 -2.81 3.90 1.25
C ALA A 34 -1.66 3.85 0.24
N TYR A 35 -0.81 4.87 0.28
CA TYR A 35 0.39 4.95 -0.55
C TYR A 35 1.64 5.15 0.30
N LEU A 36 2.72 4.46 -0.05
CA LEU A 36 4.04 4.63 0.54
C LEU A 36 4.96 5.32 -0.48
N ILE A 37 5.53 6.45 -0.08
CA ILE A 37 6.70 7.02 -0.74
C ILE A 37 7.92 6.52 0.04
N GLU A 38 8.64 5.56 -0.55
CA GLU A 38 9.83 4.98 0.07
C GLU A 38 11.01 5.95 -0.07
N GLN A 39 11.59 6.35 1.06
CA GLN A 39 12.73 7.25 1.14
C GLN A 39 13.65 6.89 2.31
N GLY A 40 14.11 5.65 2.36
CA GLY A 40 14.96 5.15 3.44
C GLY A 40 14.31 5.37 4.82
N ASP A 41 15.05 6.04 5.71
CA ASP A 41 14.61 6.40 7.06
C ASP A 41 13.64 7.59 7.12
N GLN A 42 13.27 8.18 5.98
CA GLN A 42 12.35 9.32 5.86
C GLN A 42 11.16 9.01 4.92
N SER A 43 10.74 7.75 4.88
CA SER A 43 9.58 7.31 4.11
C SER A 43 8.27 7.93 4.62
N VAL A 44 7.30 8.14 3.73
CA VAL A 44 6.01 8.77 4.06
C VAL A 44 4.85 7.85 3.68
N LEU A 45 3.96 7.59 4.65
CA LEU A 45 2.68 6.92 4.43
C LEU A 45 1.57 7.95 4.26
N ILE A 46 0.82 7.84 3.18
CA ILE A 46 -0.29 8.73 2.81
C ILE A 46 -1.58 7.93 2.88
N ASP A 47 -2.62 8.55 3.43
CA ASP A 47 -3.97 7.97 3.57
C ASP A 47 -3.96 6.54 4.15
N PRO A 48 -3.41 6.33 5.36
CA PRO A 48 -3.35 5.00 5.97
C PRO A 48 -4.73 4.39 6.25
N GLY A 49 -5.81 5.15 6.04
CA GLY A 49 -7.17 4.70 6.28
C GLY A 49 -7.45 4.47 7.78
N SER A 50 -8.21 3.41 8.06
CA SER A 50 -8.67 3.08 9.41
C SER A 50 -7.84 1.95 10.05
N ALA A 51 -7.96 1.81 11.38
CA ALA A 51 -7.31 0.75 12.14
C ALA A 51 -7.72 -0.68 11.68
N LEU A 52 -8.87 -0.82 11.01
CA LEU A 52 -9.37 -2.11 10.52
C LEU A 52 -8.42 -2.79 9.53
N ILE A 53 -7.72 -2.00 8.72
CA ILE A 53 -6.82 -2.48 7.65
C ILE A 53 -5.34 -2.31 8.01
N ALA A 54 -5.03 -1.85 9.23
CA ALA A 54 -3.69 -1.46 9.62
C ALA A 54 -2.68 -2.62 9.51
N SER A 55 -3.06 -3.84 9.90
CA SER A 55 -2.18 -5.01 9.82
C SER A 55 -1.80 -5.37 8.39
N GLU A 56 -2.72 -5.22 7.44
CA GLU A 56 -2.45 -5.49 6.03
C GLU A 56 -1.54 -4.41 5.42
N ILE A 57 -1.80 -3.14 5.74
CA ILE A 57 -0.94 -2.02 5.33
C ILE A 57 0.47 -2.21 5.87
N ILE A 58 0.62 -2.51 7.16
CA ILE A 58 1.93 -2.73 7.80
C ILE A 58 2.67 -3.88 7.09
N ARG A 59 1.99 -5.02 6.86
CA ARG A 59 2.61 -6.16 6.14
C ARG A 59 3.10 -5.76 4.74
N LYS A 60 2.31 -4.99 4.00
CA LYS A 60 2.70 -4.51 2.66
C LYS A 60 3.87 -3.53 2.73
N ILE A 61 3.90 -2.63 3.72
CA ILE A 61 5.05 -1.73 3.95
C ILE A 61 6.31 -2.53 4.29
N GLU A 62 6.22 -3.50 5.19
CA GLU A 62 7.35 -4.37 5.59
C GLU A 62 7.91 -5.19 4.42
N SER A 63 7.09 -5.48 3.40
CA SER A 63 7.56 -6.13 2.17
C SER A 63 8.39 -5.21 1.26
N VAL A 64 8.29 -3.89 1.46
CA VAL A 64 8.99 -2.86 0.68
C VAL A 64 10.19 -2.29 1.45
N THR A 65 10.03 -2.01 2.74
CA THR A 65 11.06 -1.42 3.60
C THR A 65 10.93 -1.91 5.04
N THR A 66 12.05 -1.92 5.76
CA THR A 66 12.06 -2.21 7.20
C THR A 66 11.44 -1.06 7.97
N LEU A 67 10.50 -1.38 8.86
CA LEU A 67 10.02 -0.45 9.90
C LEU A 67 10.97 -0.54 11.10
N SER A 68 11.49 0.61 11.54
CA SER A 68 12.48 0.74 12.63
C SER A 68 11.88 1.32 13.90
#